data_AF-A0A2A4U324-F1
#
_entry.id   AF-A0A2A4U324-F1
#
_cell.length_a   1.000
_cell.length_b   1.000
_cell.length_c   1.000
_cell.angle_alpha   90.00
_cell.angle_beta   90.00
_cell.angle_gamma   90.00
#
_symmetry.space_group_name_H-M   'P 1'
#
loop_
_entity.id
_entity.type
_entity.pdbx_description
1 polymer ?
#
loop_
_entity_poly.entity_id
_entity_poly.type
_entity_poly.pdbx_seq_one_letter_code
_entity_poly.pdbx_strand_id
1 'polypeptide(L)'
;MVFFKGSDDELITALDSAIQSERKNSARVIALLAEVNARRAHEPRGFSSLFAMCVQKFGYSEGAALRRIYAAKAVQEYPVLLSLLSKGKISLAVIGLIRTHLCRENFDQLIDQTSGKTTREVQRIVASLDPRPEVRERSRFLGRPPKRALPESASNLESLLPGSQSVPLEGSRVRASAAKTSDTQQRGAEPSLVHFSFTGTESLAARIDRAKQLLRHRFPRGTLEEIFDASIESLLDRCDPSRRIARKALRPAPKKFVRPERDKRSRHIPQAVKEEVWLRDGGQCAFVPAEGDRCTARSWLEYDHIIPWAVGGKSDDAGNIRLLCRNHNQMRVRGVVLT
;
A
#
# COMPACT_ATOMS: atom_id res chain seq x y z
N MET A 1 -22.28 32.23 20.28
CA MET A 1 -22.83 31.69 19.01
C MET A 1 -24.34 31.84 19.07
N VAL A 2 -24.92 32.58 18.12
CA VAL A 2 -26.37 32.75 18.04
C VAL A 2 -26.88 31.66 17.09
N PHE A 3 -27.74 30.77 17.58
CA PHE A 3 -28.43 29.81 16.72
C PHE A 3 -29.45 30.56 15.87
N PHE A 4 -29.49 30.27 14.57
CA PHE A 4 -30.45 30.86 13.64
C PHE A 4 -31.88 30.51 14.07
N LYS A 5 -32.77 31.50 14.08
CA LYS A 5 -34.20 31.33 14.37
C LYS A 5 -34.97 31.74 13.10
N GLY A 6 -35.47 30.76 12.36
CA GLY A 6 -36.19 30.95 11.09
C GLY A 6 -36.54 29.60 10.47
N SER A 7 -37.20 29.62 9.31
CA SER A 7 -37.49 28.41 8.53
C SER A 7 -36.22 27.80 7.90
N ASP A 8 -36.29 26.56 7.47
CA ASP A 8 -35.18 25.88 6.78
C ASP A 8 -34.76 26.64 5.50
N ASP A 9 -35.72 27.18 4.74
CA ASP A 9 -35.43 27.96 3.52
C ASP A 9 -34.73 29.28 3.83
N GLU A 10 -35.14 29.97 4.89
CA GLU A 10 -34.47 31.19 5.37
C GLU A 10 -33.05 30.88 5.88
N LEU A 11 -32.86 29.74 6.55
CA LEU A 11 -31.56 29.28 7.04
C LEU A 11 -30.60 29.01 5.87
N ILE A 12 -31.04 28.29 4.84
CA ILE A 12 -30.22 28.00 3.65
C ILE A 12 -29.89 29.30 2.92
N THR A 13 -30.85 30.22 2.75
CA THR A 13 -30.62 31.52 2.11
C THR A 13 -29.61 32.38 2.89
N ALA A 14 -29.71 32.37 4.22
CA ALA A 14 -28.76 33.07 5.09
C ALA A 14 -27.36 32.43 5.01
N LEU A 15 -27.28 31.10 4.95
CA LEU A 15 -26.02 30.37 4.79
C LEU A 15 -25.36 30.68 3.45
N ASP A 16 -26.10 30.69 2.35
CA ASP A 16 -25.59 31.03 1.02
C ASP A 16 -25.04 32.47 0.98
N SER A 17 -25.75 33.40 1.60
CA SER A 17 -25.30 34.80 1.74
C SER A 17 -24.00 34.91 2.56
N ALA A 18 -23.89 34.14 3.64
CA ALA A 18 -22.69 34.09 4.48
C ALA A 18 -21.50 33.49 3.72
N ILE A 19 -21.69 32.40 3.00
CA ILE A 19 -20.67 31.76 2.15
C ILE A 19 -20.22 32.72 1.04
N GLN A 20 -21.14 33.45 0.41
CA GLN A 20 -20.82 34.41 -0.63
C GLN A 20 -20.00 35.59 -0.08
N SER A 21 -20.29 36.04 1.15
CA SER A 21 -19.49 37.03 1.87
C SER A 21 -18.10 36.50 2.22
N GLU A 22 -18.00 35.25 2.70
CA GLU A 22 -16.74 34.58 2.98
C GLU A 22 -15.83 34.49 1.74
N ARG A 23 -16.39 34.14 0.58
CA ARG A 23 -15.67 34.08 -0.70
C ARG A 23 -15.16 35.45 -1.14
N LYS A 24 -16.00 36.48 -1.03
CA LYS A 24 -15.61 37.87 -1.33
C LYS A 24 -14.48 38.35 -0.42
N ASN A 25 -14.59 38.08 0.88
CA ASN A 25 -13.57 38.43 1.86
C ASN A 25 -12.26 37.67 1.61
N SER A 26 -12.35 36.38 1.27
CA SER A 26 -11.20 35.57 0.89
C SER A 26 -10.49 36.15 -0.33
N ALA A 27 -11.22 36.54 -1.37
CA ALA A 27 -10.64 37.19 -2.56
C ALA A 27 -9.94 38.50 -2.20
N ARG A 28 -10.56 39.32 -1.35
CA ARG A 28 -9.95 40.56 -0.86
C ARG A 28 -8.66 40.31 -0.07
N VAL A 29 -8.63 39.30 0.79
CA VAL A 29 -7.41 38.90 1.52
C VAL A 29 -6.32 38.47 0.54
N ILE A 30 -6.64 37.68 -0.48
CA ILE A 30 -5.66 37.27 -1.49
C ILE A 30 -5.12 38.46 -2.27
N ALA A 31 -5.97 39.40 -2.68
CA ALA A 31 -5.54 40.61 -3.37
C ALA A 31 -4.57 41.45 -2.51
N LEU A 32 -4.87 41.62 -1.22
CA LEU A 32 -3.99 42.33 -0.29
C LEU A 32 -2.67 41.59 -0.06
N LEU A 33 -2.71 40.26 0.08
CA LEU A 33 -1.49 39.45 0.20
C LEU A 33 -0.65 39.50 -1.07
N ALA A 34 -1.27 39.57 -2.25
CA ALA A 34 -0.57 39.77 -3.52
C ALA A 34 0.16 41.12 -3.53
N GLU A 35 -0.46 42.19 -3.02
CA GLU A 35 0.19 43.50 -2.94
C GLU A 35 1.31 43.53 -1.89
N VAL A 36 1.10 42.91 -0.72
CA VAL A 36 2.13 42.76 0.32
C VAL A 36 3.34 41.97 -0.23
N ASN A 37 3.09 40.94 -1.04
CA ASN A 37 4.13 40.18 -1.72
C ASN A 37 4.90 41.04 -2.73
N ALA A 38 4.17 41.76 -3.60
CA ALA A 38 4.75 42.61 -4.65
C ALA A 38 5.65 43.71 -4.07
N ARG A 39 5.18 44.39 -3.02
CA ARG A 39 5.91 45.49 -2.36
C ARG A 39 6.95 45.02 -1.33
N ARG A 40 7.06 43.70 -1.09
CA ARG A 40 7.84 43.14 0.02
C ARG A 40 7.55 43.80 1.37
N ALA A 41 6.30 44.20 1.60
CA ALA A 41 5.90 44.99 2.77
C ALA A 41 6.01 44.24 4.11
N HIS A 42 6.37 42.96 4.07
CA HIS A 42 6.68 42.12 5.22
C HIS A 42 8.11 42.37 5.77
N GLU A 43 9.07 42.78 4.92
CA GLU A 43 10.47 42.99 5.32
C GLU A 43 10.60 44.13 6.35
N PRO A 44 10.05 45.35 6.15
CA PRO A 44 10.16 46.43 7.14
C PRO A 44 9.38 46.15 8.43
N ARG A 45 8.53 45.11 8.43
CA ARG A 45 7.74 44.69 9.59
C ARG A 45 8.41 43.57 10.38
N GLY A 46 9.65 43.21 10.05
CA GLY A 46 10.47 42.24 10.78
C GLY A 46 10.24 40.78 10.42
N PHE A 47 9.58 40.48 9.30
CA PHE A 47 9.34 39.10 8.86
C PHE A 47 10.32 38.71 7.75
N SER A 48 10.94 37.54 7.88
CA SER A 48 11.88 36.99 6.89
C SER A 48 11.23 36.60 5.55
N SER A 49 9.91 36.45 5.51
CA SER A 49 9.15 36.15 4.31
C SER A 49 7.66 36.44 4.51
N LEU A 50 6.91 36.49 3.41
CA LEU A 50 5.44 36.53 3.45
C LEU A 50 4.86 35.32 4.21
N PHE A 51 5.51 34.15 4.12
CA PHE A 51 5.13 32.97 4.88
C PHE A 51 5.28 33.17 6.38
N ALA A 52 6.43 33.68 6.84
CA ALA A 52 6.65 33.99 8.24
C ALA A 52 5.61 35.00 8.76
N MET A 53 5.29 36.04 7.98
CA MET A 53 4.23 36.99 8.33
C MET A 53 2.85 36.31 8.44
N CYS A 54 2.49 35.43 7.50
CA CYS A 54 1.20 34.73 7.52
C CYS A 54 1.03 33.82 8.73
N VAL A 55 2.09 33.09 9.12
CA VAL A 55 2.03 32.15 10.24
C VAL A 55 2.14 32.89 11.58
N GLN A 56 3.15 33.75 11.74
CA GLN A 56 3.47 34.38 13.03
C GLN A 56 2.55 35.54 13.38
N LYS A 57 2.17 36.38 12.40
CA LYS A 57 1.34 37.58 12.66
C LYS A 57 -0.15 37.33 12.47
N PHE A 58 -0.52 36.63 11.40
CA PHE A 58 -1.93 36.41 11.06
C PHE A 58 -2.48 35.08 11.59
N GLY A 59 -1.65 34.25 12.23
CA GLY A 59 -2.09 33.01 12.89
C GLY A 59 -2.55 31.91 11.93
N TYR A 60 -2.18 31.96 10.65
CA TYR A 60 -2.51 30.89 9.73
C TYR A 60 -1.68 29.63 10.03
N SER A 61 -2.29 28.45 9.91
CA SER A 61 -1.53 27.21 9.81
C SER A 61 -0.67 27.21 8.55
N GLU A 62 0.44 26.47 8.55
CA GLU A 62 1.39 26.44 7.44
C GLU A 62 0.70 26.13 6.09
N GLY A 63 -0.15 25.10 6.06
CA GLY A 63 -0.91 24.74 4.85
C GLY A 63 -1.97 25.76 4.45
N ALA A 64 -2.51 26.54 5.39
CA ALA A 64 -3.41 27.65 5.09
C ALA A 64 -2.65 28.87 4.53
N ALA A 65 -1.44 29.13 5.03
CA ALA A 65 -0.54 30.18 4.55
C ALA A 65 -0.04 29.87 3.13
N LEU A 66 0.48 28.67 2.88
CA LEU A 66 0.98 28.27 1.56
C LEU A 66 -0.07 28.41 0.46
N ARG A 67 -1.31 27.93 0.70
CA ARG A 67 -2.41 28.07 -0.27
C ARG A 67 -2.71 29.53 -0.61
N ARG A 68 -2.70 30.41 0.40
CA ARG A 68 -2.92 31.85 0.20
C ARG A 68 -1.77 32.50 -0.56
N ILE A 69 -0.53 32.12 -0.25
CA ILE A 69 0.66 32.62 -0.94
C ILE A 69 0.69 32.17 -2.41
N TYR A 70 0.36 30.92 -2.69
CA TYR A 70 0.26 30.42 -4.05
C TYR A 70 -0.84 31.13 -4.83
N ALA A 71 -2.02 31.33 -4.22
CA ALA A 71 -3.09 32.10 -4.83
C ALA A 71 -2.70 33.58 -5.05
N ALA A 72 -2.03 34.21 -4.08
CA ALA A 72 -1.56 35.58 -4.20
C ALA A 72 -0.56 35.74 -5.36
N LYS A 73 0.40 34.82 -5.48
CA LYS A 73 1.35 34.80 -6.60
C LYS A 73 0.64 34.58 -7.95
N ALA A 74 -0.30 33.63 -8.02
CA ALA A 74 -1.07 33.38 -9.24
C ALA A 74 -1.91 34.60 -9.67
N VAL A 75 -2.48 35.32 -8.71
CA VAL A 75 -3.27 36.54 -8.96
C VAL A 75 -2.41 37.70 -9.48
N GLN A 76 -1.13 37.79 -9.10
CA GLN A 76 -0.23 38.80 -9.65
C GLN A 76 -0.06 38.65 -11.16
N GLU A 77 -0.05 37.42 -11.66
CA GLU A 77 0.07 37.12 -13.09
C GLU A 77 -1.31 37.08 -13.78
N TYR A 78 -2.34 36.59 -13.08
CA TYR A 78 -3.69 36.39 -13.63
C TYR A 78 -4.76 37.00 -12.71
N PRO A 79 -5.01 38.32 -12.78
CA PRO A 79 -5.96 39.01 -11.91
C PRO A 79 -7.40 38.48 -11.99
N VAL A 80 -7.79 37.89 -13.13
CA VAL A 80 -9.11 37.27 -13.35
C VAL A 80 -9.45 36.21 -12.30
N LEU A 81 -8.45 35.54 -11.71
CA LEU A 81 -8.63 34.55 -10.64
C LEU A 81 -9.36 35.11 -9.41
N LEU A 82 -9.24 36.40 -9.09
CA LEU A 82 -9.98 37.02 -7.99
C LEU A 82 -11.49 36.99 -8.22
N SER A 83 -11.91 37.24 -9.47
CA SER A 83 -13.33 37.19 -9.84
C SER A 83 -13.88 35.77 -9.75
N LEU A 84 -13.08 34.77 -10.13
CA LEU A 84 -13.46 33.36 -10.05
C LEU A 84 -13.52 32.86 -8.61
N LEU A 85 -12.58 33.29 -7.75
CA LEU A 85 -12.57 32.96 -6.33
C LEU A 85 -13.79 33.58 -5.62
N SER A 86 -14.09 34.84 -5.89
CA SER A 86 -15.24 35.52 -5.28
C SER A 86 -16.58 34.92 -5.70
N LYS A 87 -16.70 34.44 -6.95
CA LYS A 87 -17.87 33.70 -7.45
C LYS A 87 -17.92 32.24 -6.98
N GLY A 88 -16.87 31.74 -6.32
CA GLY A 88 -16.77 30.34 -5.88
C GLY A 88 -16.56 29.33 -7.01
N LYS A 89 -16.18 29.78 -8.21
CA LYS A 89 -15.89 28.90 -9.36
C LYS A 89 -14.59 28.13 -9.16
N ILE A 90 -13.63 28.70 -8.43
CA ILE A 90 -12.34 28.07 -8.11
C ILE A 90 -12.02 28.24 -6.63
N SER A 91 -11.30 27.29 -6.04
CA SER A 91 -10.89 27.33 -4.63
C SER A 91 -9.40 27.58 -4.47
N LEU A 92 -8.97 28.06 -3.29
CA LEU A 92 -7.55 28.29 -2.97
C LEU A 92 -6.70 27.01 -3.10
N ALA A 93 -7.29 25.84 -2.82
CA ALA A 93 -6.61 24.57 -2.97
C ALA A 93 -6.36 24.23 -4.44
N VAL A 94 -7.35 24.46 -5.30
CA VAL A 94 -7.25 24.25 -6.75
C VAL A 94 -6.21 25.16 -7.36
N ILE A 95 -6.23 26.47 -7.03
CA ILE A 95 -5.21 27.42 -7.52
C ILE A 95 -3.80 26.94 -7.13
N GLY A 96 -3.62 26.47 -5.89
CA GLY A 96 -2.34 25.93 -5.43
C GLY A 96 -1.84 24.71 -6.21
N LEU A 97 -2.75 23.87 -6.73
CA LEU A 97 -2.40 22.69 -7.54
C LEU A 97 -2.04 23.04 -8.98
N ILE A 98 -2.77 23.97 -9.59
CA ILE A 98 -2.58 24.30 -11.01
C ILE A 98 -1.50 25.34 -11.26
N ARG A 99 -1.08 26.10 -10.23
CA ARG A 99 -0.13 27.22 -10.37
C ARG A 99 1.11 26.87 -11.17
N THR A 100 1.70 25.70 -10.94
CA THR A 100 2.95 25.27 -11.62
C THR A 100 2.75 24.91 -13.09
N HIS A 101 1.49 24.77 -13.54
CA HIS A 101 1.12 24.40 -14.90
C HIS A 101 0.41 25.53 -15.64
N LEU A 102 0.15 26.68 -15.00
CA LEU A 102 -0.48 27.83 -15.65
C LEU A 102 0.51 28.57 -16.54
N CYS A 103 0.15 28.75 -17.81
CA CYS A 103 0.78 29.68 -18.74
C CYS A 103 -0.29 30.51 -19.44
N ARG A 104 0.11 31.60 -20.11
CA ARG A 104 -0.85 32.49 -20.80
C ARG A 104 -1.66 31.79 -21.88
N GLU A 105 -1.08 30.77 -22.52
CA GLU A 105 -1.69 30.02 -23.62
C GLU A 105 -2.72 29.00 -23.14
N ASN A 106 -2.51 28.38 -21.98
CA ASN A 106 -3.39 27.35 -21.45
C ASN A 106 -4.36 27.85 -20.37
N PHE A 107 -4.28 29.13 -20.00
CA PHE A 107 -5.02 29.70 -18.88
C PHE A 107 -6.52 29.45 -18.99
N ASP A 108 -7.15 29.88 -20.09
CA ASP A 108 -8.60 29.78 -20.26
C ASP A 108 -9.06 28.31 -20.24
N GLN A 109 -8.37 27.44 -20.99
CA GLN A 109 -8.68 26.01 -21.06
C GLN A 109 -8.55 25.32 -19.70
N LEU A 110 -7.47 25.58 -18.96
CA LEU A 110 -7.22 24.93 -17.67
C LEU A 110 -8.19 25.43 -16.60
N ILE A 111 -8.57 26.70 -16.65
CA ILE A 111 -9.58 27.26 -15.74
C ILE A 111 -10.96 26.66 -16.02
N ASP A 112 -11.35 26.52 -17.29
CA ASP A 112 -12.63 25.90 -17.65
C ASP A 112 -12.69 24.43 -17.22
N GLN A 113 -11.61 23.68 -17.38
CA GLN A 113 -11.53 22.29 -16.96
C GLN A 113 -11.56 22.10 -15.44
N THR A 114 -11.08 23.09 -14.68
CA THR A 114 -10.92 22.98 -13.21
C THR A 114 -12.00 23.70 -12.42
N SER A 115 -12.77 24.58 -13.06
CA SER A 115 -13.88 25.31 -12.45
C SER A 115 -14.95 24.34 -11.92
N GLY A 116 -15.31 24.49 -10.64
CA GLY A 116 -16.30 23.66 -9.95
C GLY A 116 -15.88 22.21 -9.66
N LYS A 117 -14.64 21.82 -10.00
CA LYS A 117 -14.13 20.47 -9.75
C LYS A 117 -13.62 20.31 -8.32
N THR A 118 -13.73 19.09 -7.80
CA THR A 118 -13.12 18.70 -6.53
C THR A 118 -11.59 18.66 -6.65
N THR A 119 -10.89 18.82 -5.52
CA THR A 119 -9.42 18.72 -5.48
C THR A 119 -8.89 17.43 -6.11
N ARG A 120 -9.60 16.30 -5.95
CA ARG A 120 -9.22 15.02 -6.53
C ARG A 120 -9.35 14.99 -8.06
N GLU A 121 -10.41 15.58 -8.59
CA GLU A 121 -10.59 15.69 -10.05
C GLU A 121 -9.53 16.60 -10.67
N VAL A 122 -9.23 17.72 -10.03
CA VAL A 122 -8.14 18.62 -10.47
C VAL A 122 -6.79 17.92 -10.43
N GLN A 123 -6.51 17.09 -9.42
CA GLN A 123 -5.28 16.28 -9.39
C GLN A 123 -5.17 15.33 -10.58
N ARG A 124 -6.28 14.76 -11.07
CA ARG A 124 -6.27 13.94 -12.29
C ARG A 124 -5.94 14.76 -13.53
N ILE A 125 -6.53 15.95 -13.65
CA ILE A 125 -6.25 16.88 -14.76
C ILE A 125 -4.77 17.27 -14.74
N VAL A 126 -4.24 17.69 -13.59
CA VAL A 126 -2.82 18.03 -13.42
C VAL A 126 -1.91 16.84 -13.73
N ALA A 127 -2.26 15.62 -13.32
CA ALA A 127 -1.48 14.42 -13.64
C ALA A 127 -1.44 14.10 -15.14
N SER A 128 -2.44 14.51 -15.92
CA SER A 128 -2.40 14.38 -17.39
C SER A 128 -1.49 15.41 -18.06
N LEU A 129 -1.30 16.57 -17.43
CA LEU A 129 -0.41 17.63 -17.92
C LEU A 129 1.06 17.36 -17.60
N ASP A 130 1.33 16.64 -16.51
CA ASP A 130 2.68 16.21 -16.10
C ASP A 130 2.65 14.72 -15.69
N PRO A 131 2.72 13.81 -16.68
CA PRO A 131 2.72 12.37 -16.42
C PRO A 131 3.95 11.97 -15.62
N ARG A 132 3.77 11.63 -14.34
CA ARG A 132 4.85 11.08 -13.53
C ARG A 132 5.29 9.72 -14.09
N PRO A 133 6.60 9.44 -14.15
CA PRO A 133 7.09 8.14 -14.62
C PRO A 133 6.54 7.01 -13.75
N GLU A 134 6.20 5.88 -14.37
CA GLU A 134 5.67 4.71 -13.68
C GLU A 134 6.61 4.29 -12.54
N VAL A 135 6.05 4.23 -11.33
CA VAL A 135 6.80 3.75 -10.17
C VAL A 135 6.91 2.23 -10.30
N ARG A 136 8.13 1.73 -10.52
CA ARG A 136 8.45 0.30 -10.51
C ARG A 136 7.96 -0.34 -9.21
N GLU A 137 7.28 -1.47 -9.31
CA GLU A 137 6.80 -2.23 -8.16
C GLU A 137 7.95 -2.54 -7.19
N ARG A 138 7.75 -2.21 -5.90
CA ARG A 138 8.73 -2.47 -4.84
C ARG A 138 8.02 -2.97 -3.59
N SER A 139 8.50 -4.09 -3.06
CA SER A 139 8.20 -4.58 -1.71
C SER A 139 9.42 -4.34 -0.83
N ARG A 140 9.28 -3.56 0.25
CA ARG A 140 10.35 -3.33 1.22
C ARG A 140 9.88 -3.72 2.62
N PHE A 141 10.64 -4.59 3.28
CA PHE A 141 10.44 -4.85 4.71
C PHE A 141 10.70 -3.57 5.50
N LEU A 142 9.74 -3.18 6.34
CA LEU A 142 9.87 -2.02 7.20
C LEU A 142 10.21 -2.48 8.62
N GLY A 143 11.33 -1.97 9.15
CA GLY A 143 11.52 -1.92 10.59
C GLY A 143 10.51 -0.95 11.20
N ARG A 144 9.92 -1.27 12.34
CA ARG A 144 9.00 -0.35 13.02
C ARG A 144 9.79 0.84 13.57
N PRO A 145 9.30 2.09 13.43
CA PRO A 145 9.88 3.21 14.18
C PRO A 145 9.74 2.91 15.70
N PRO A 146 10.75 3.24 16.52
CA PRO A 146 10.65 3.02 17.97
C PRO A 146 9.39 3.73 18.49
N LYS A 147 8.61 3.04 19.33
CA LYS A 147 7.47 3.66 20.02
C LYS A 147 8.01 4.89 20.73
N ARG A 148 7.64 6.09 20.28
CA ARG A 148 7.96 7.33 20.97
C ARG A 148 7.20 7.29 22.29
N ALA A 149 7.92 7.04 23.38
CA ALA A 149 7.34 7.18 24.72
C ALA A 149 6.82 8.61 24.82
N LEU A 150 5.52 8.75 25.06
CA LEU A 150 4.97 10.03 25.50
C LEU A 150 5.65 10.36 26.83
N PRO A 151 6.11 11.60 27.07
CA PRO A 151 6.61 11.96 28.37
C PRO A 151 5.47 11.84 29.38
N GLU A 152 5.55 10.84 30.25
CA GLU A 152 4.72 10.75 31.44
C GLU A 152 4.96 12.01 32.25
N SER A 153 3.91 12.84 32.31
CA SER A 153 3.93 14.07 33.07
C SER A 153 4.16 13.77 34.55
N ALA A 154 5.01 14.62 35.13
CA ALA A 154 5.43 14.61 36.51
C ALA A 154 4.26 14.51 37.50
N SER A 155 4.30 13.47 38.33
CA SER A 155 3.73 13.49 39.67
C SER A 155 4.33 12.34 40.47
N ASN A 156 5.43 12.60 41.16
CA ASN A 156 5.49 12.45 42.62
C ASN A 156 6.84 12.94 43.13
N LEU A 157 6.77 14.07 43.81
CA LEU A 157 7.77 14.66 44.67
C LEU A 157 7.63 14.02 46.07
N GLU A 158 8.77 13.89 46.77
CA GLU A 158 8.96 13.41 48.15
C GLU A 158 8.60 11.92 48.41
N SER A 159 9.42 11.10 49.08
CA SER A 159 10.15 11.40 50.31
C SER A 159 11.09 10.25 50.72
N LEU A 160 12.28 10.64 51.20
CA LEU A 160 13.12 10.03 52.25
C LEU A 160 13.70 8.60 52.10
N LEU A 161 15.04 8.54 51.96
CA LEU A 161 15.95 7.56 52.58
C LEU A 161 16.27 8.03 54.04
N PRO A 162 16.97 7.31 54.96
CA PRO A 162 17.83 6.11 54.77
C PRO A 162 17.83 5.04 55.91
N GLY A 163 18.61 3.95 55.70
CA GLY A 163 19.16 3.06 56.76
C GLY A 163 18.46 1.69 56.91
N SER A 164 19.10 0.55 57.20
CA SER A 164 20.49 0.22 57.52
C SER A 164 20.64 -1.31 57.66
N GLN A 165 21.80 -1.84 57.21
CA GLN A 165 22.59 -2.96 57.76
C GLN A 165 21.95 -4.39 57.78
N SER A 166 22.59 -5.43 57.23
CA SER A 166 23.84 -6.01 57.76
C SER A 166 24.46 -7.08 56.83
N VAL A 167 25.80 -7.18 56.91
CA VAL A 167 26.74 -8.22 56.44
C VAL A 167 27.07 -9.11 57.69
N PRO A 168 27.86 -10.23 57.72
CA PRO A 168 28.70 -10.86 56.69
C PRO A 168 28.97 -12.42 56.80
N LEU A 169 29.93 -12.89 55.97
CA LEU A 169 30.93 -13.99 56.17
C LEU A 169 30.73 -15.40 55.55
N GLU A 170 31.55 -15.64 54.52
CA GLU A 170 32.52 -16.73 54.28
C GLU A 170 32.19 -18.23 54.50
N GLY A 171 32.48 -19.03 53.47
CA GLY A 171 32.71 -20.49 53.58
C GLY A 171 32.77 -21.22 52.24
N SER A 172 33.97 -21.62 51.82
CA SER A 172 34.32 -22.24 50.52
C SER A 172 33.98 -23.74 50.44
N ARG A 173 33.42 -24.22 49.31
CA ARG A 173 33.99 -25.26 48.40
C ARG A 173 32.95 -26.09 47.59
N VAL A 174 33.41 -26.47 46.39
CA VAL A 174 33.08 -27.62 45.51
C VAL A 174 32.03 -27.45 44.39
N ARG A 175 32.56 -27.17 43.19
CA ARG A 175 32.30 -27.76 41.85
C ARG A 175 31.09 -28.71 41.70
N ALA A 176 30.13 -28.33 40.83
CA ALA A 176 29.53 -29.21 39.80
C ALA A 176 28.61 -28.40 38.87
N SER A 177 28.68 -28.72 37.58
CA SER A 177 27.86 -28.19 36.49
C SER A 177 26.36 -28.11 36.80
N ALA A 178 25.77 -26.95 36.53
CA ALA A 178 24.39 -26.86 36.08
C ALA A 178 24.34 -25.79 34.99
N ALA A 179 24.13 -26.24 33.76
CA ALA A 179 23.84 -25.39 32.62
C ALA A 179 22.68 -24.45 33.02
N LYS A 180 22.96 -23.15 33.06
CA LYS A 180 21.91 -22.14 33.08
C LYS A 180 21.18 -22.27 31.75
N THR A 181 20.05 -22.97 31.79
CA THR A 181 18.96 -22.76 30.85
C THR A 181 18.64 -21.28 30.89
N SER A 182 19.21 -20.55 29.93
CA SER A 182 18.78 -19.20 29.60
C SER A 182 17.31 -19.32 29.22
N ASP A 183 16.47 -19.03 30.20
CA ASP A 183 15.06 -18.72 30.09
C ASP A 183 14.91 -17.62 29.03
N THR A 184 14.87 -18.07 27.78
CA THR A 184 14.60 -17.24 26.62
C THR A 184 13.10 -17.06 26.64
N GLN A 185 12.67 -16.13 27.48
CA GLN A 185 11.31 -15.61 27.46
C GLN A 185 11.03 -15.16 26.04
N GLN A 186 10.28 -16.00 25.33
CA GLN A 186 9.67 -15.73 24.04
C GLN A 186 8.80 -14.48 24.21
N ARG A 187 9.40 -13.31 23.96
CA ARG A 187 8.62 -12.14 23.56
C ARG A 187 7.97 -12.53 22.24
N GLY A 188 6.64 -12.61 22.24
CA GLY A 188 5.85 -12.92 21.05
C GLY A 188 6.39 -12.12 19.87
N ALA A 189 6.79 -12.83 18.82
CA ALA A 189 7.30 -12.23 17.61
C ALA A 189 6.19 -11.37 16.99
N GLU A 190 6.27 -10.05 17.17
CA GLU A 190 5.33 -9.13 16.53
C GLU A 190 5.47 -9.21 15.00
N PRO A 191 4.36 -9.14 14.25
CA PRO A 191 4.36 -9.38 12.82
C PRO A 191 5.24 -8.38 12.08
N SER A 192 6.13 -8.88 11.22
CA SER A 192 6.99 -8.05 10.36
C SER A 192 6.15 -7.34 9.31
N LEU A 193 6.27 -6.01 9.22
CA LEU A 193 5.50 -5.20 8.27
C LEU A 193 6.21 -5.10 6.92
N VAL A 194 5.46 -5.23 5.83
CA VAL A 194 5.95 -5.08 4.46
C VAL A 194 5.22 -3.92 3.78
N HIS A 195 5.98 -3.00 3.20
CA HIS A 195 5.41 -1.93 2.38
C HIS A 195 5.28 -2.39 0.93
N PHE A 196 4.06 -2.33 0.40
CA PHE A 196 3.74 -2.57 -1.01
C PHE A 196 3.48 -1.25 -1.72
N SER A 197 4.13 -1.04 -2.86
CA SER A 197 3.89 0.11 -3.74
C SER A 197 3.87 -0.36 -5.20
N PHE A 198 2.81 0.01 -5.92
CA PHE A 198 2.61 -0.29 -7.33
C PHE A 198 1.69 0.74 -8.00
N THR A 199 1.73 0.80 -9.33
CA THR A 199 0.88 1.66 -10.15
C THR A 199 -0.24 0.82 -10.75
N GLY A 200 -1.47 1.33 -10.76
CA GLY A 200 -2.65 0.60 -11.25
C GLY A 200 -3.48 1.45 -12.20
N THR A 201 -4.22 0.77 -13.09
CA THR A 201 -5.17 1.44 -14.00
C THR A 201 -6.37 2.01 -13.24
N GLU A 202 -7.09 2.95 -13.85
CA GLU A 202 -8.34 3.48 -13.28
C GLU A 202 -9.39 2.39 -13.06
N SER A 203 -9.46 1.40 -13.96
CA SER A 203 -10.35 0.23 -13.81
C SER A 203 -9.99 -0.65 -12.60
N LEU A 204 -8.70 -0.73 -12.22
CA LEU A 204 -8.28 -1.41 -10.99
C LEU A 204 -8.70 -0.61 -9.75
N ALA A 205 -8.47 0.70 -9.76
CA ALA A 205 -8.90 1.58 -8.66
C ALA A 205 -10.42 1.50 -8.43
N ALA A 206 -11.22 1.53 -9.50
CA ALA A 206 -12.68 1.39 -9.42
C ALA A 206 -13.11 0.03 -8.82
N ARG A 207 -12.43 -1.06 -9.19
CA ARG A 207 -12.68 -2.39 -8.61
C ARG A 207 -12.32 -2.45 -7.11
N ILE A 208 -11.22 -1.82 -6.71
CA ILE A 208 -10.81 -1.73 -5.29
C ILE A 208 -11.85 -0.94 -4.49
N ASP A 209 -12.31 0.21 -4.99
CA ASP A 209 -13.31 1.02 -4.32
C ASP A 209 -14.66 0.29 -4.22
N ARG A 210 -15.06 -0.43 -5.26
CA ARG A 210 -16.25 -1.29 -5.21
C ARG A 210 -16.10 -2.41 -4.18
N ALA A 211 -14.94 -3.05 -4.10
CA ALA A 211 -14.67 -4.08 -3.10
C ALA A 211 -14.77 -3.52 -1.67
N LYS A 212 -14.22 -2.33 -1.41
CA LYS A 212 -14.37 -1.64 -0.12
C LYS A 212 -15.82 -1.40 0.26
N GLN A 213 -16.65 -0.95 -0.69
CA GLN A 213 -18.09 -0.72 -0.44
C GLN A 213 -18.81 -2.01 -0.03
N LEU A 214 -18.57 -3.11 -0.75
CA LEU A 214 -19.24 -4.39 -0.50
C LEU A 214 -18.77 -5.05 0.80
N LEU A 215 -17.48 -4.95 1.11
CA LEU A 215 -16.87 -5.64 2.25
C LEU A 215 -16.92 -4.85 3.56
N ARG A 216 -17.53 -3.66 3.59
CA ARG A 216 -17.69 -2.82 4.80
C ARG A 216 -18.26 -3.57 6.01
N HIS A 217 -19.20 -4.49 5.77
CA HIS A 217 -19.81 -5.28 6.85
C HIS A 217 -18.84 -6.30 7.45
N ARG A 218 -17.89 -6.80 6.64
CA ARG A 218 -16.90 -7.80 7.04
C ARG A 218 -15.61 -7.18 7.57
N PHE A 219 -15.23 -6.03 6.99
CA PHE A 219 -14.02 -5.27 7.31
C PHE A 219 -14.40 -3.81 7.57
N PRO A 220 -14.79 -3.46 8.82
CA PRO A 220 -15.30 -2.13 9.14
C PRO A 220 -14.28 -1.00 8.88
N ARG A 221 -12.99 -1.29 9.02
CA ARG A 221 -11.89 -0.35 8.73
C ARG A 221 -11.61 -0.21 7.23
N GLY A 222 -11.96 -1.23 6.44
CA GLY A 222 -11.80 -1.24 4.99
C GLY A 222 -10.34 -1.04 4.55
N THR A 223 -9.39 -1.55 5.33
CA THR A 223 -7.97 -1.41 5.00
C THR A 223 -7.65 -2.24 3.76
N LEU A 224 -6.64 -1.80 3.00
CA LEU A 224 -6.22 -2.55 1.83
C LEU A 224 -5.65 -3.92 2.22
N GLU A 225 -4.96 -4.02 3.36
CA GLU A 225 -4.44 -5.28 3.89
C GLU A 225 -5.54 -6.34 4.03
N GLU A 226 -6.63 -6.04 4.73
CA GLU A 226 -7.74 -6.97 4.95
C GLU A 226 -8.39 -7.43 3.63
N ILE A 227 -8.57 -6.49 2.70
CA ILE A 227 -9.23 -6.76 1.41
C ILE A 227 -8.31 -7.58 0.50
N PHE A 228 -7.03 -7.21 0.41
CA PHE A 228 -6.05 -7.92 -0.41
C PHE A 228 -5.75 -9.31 0.15
N ASP A 229 -5.60 -9.44 1.47
CA ASP A 229 -5.40 -10.75 2.11
C ASP A 229 -6.56 -11.69 1.80
N ALA A 230 -7.80 -11.25 2.02
CA ALA A 230 -8.98 -12.06 1.73
C ALA A 230 -9.12 -12.42 0.24
N SER A 231 -8.73 -11.52 -0.66
CA SER A 231 -8.81 -11.77 -2.11
C SER A 231 -7.68 -12.67 -2.62
N ILE A 232 -6.46 -12.52 -2.11
CA ILE A 232 -5.33 -13.41 -2.39
C ILE A 232 -5.61 -14.80 -1.82
N GLU A 233 -6.13 -14.90 -0.60
CA GLU A 233 -6.46 -16.18 0.03
C GLU A 233 -7.54 -16.93 -0.78
N SER A 234 -8.56 -16.20 -1.28
CA SER A 234 -9.56 -16.80 -2.18
C SER A 234 -8.98 -17.22 -3.53
N LEU A 235 -8.02 -16.46 -4.08
CA LEU A 235 -7.33 -16.81 -5.31
C LEU A 235 -6.44 -18.05 -5.12
N LEU A 236 -5.67 -18.11 -4.04
CA LEU A 236 -4.84 -19.26 -3.68
C LEU A 236 -5.70 -20.49 -3.46
N ASP A 237 -6.81 -20.38 -2.74
CA ASP A 237 -7.75 -21.48 -2.56
C ASP A 237 -8.19 -22.09 -3.91
N ARG A 238 -8.50 -21.25 -4.91
CA ARG A 238 -8.92 -21.70 -6.24
C ARG A 238 -7.78 -22.22 -7.12
N CYS A 239 -6.62 -21.58 -7.07
CA CYS A 239 -5.56 -21.76 -8.07
C CYS A 239 -4.39 -22.62 -7.59
N ASP A 240 -4.12 -22.70 -6.29
CA ASP A 240 -3.01 -23.49 -5.73
C ASP A 240 -3.31 -24.99 -5.89
N PRO A 241 -2.51 -25.74 -6.67
CA PRO A 241 -2.73 -27.18 -6.86
C PRO A 241 -2.69 -27.96 -5.55
N SER A 242 -1.84 -27.59 -4.59
CA SER A 242 -1.72 -28.26 -3.30
C SER A 242 -3.01 -28.13 -2.50
N ARG A 243 -3.59 -26.92 -2.44
CA ARG A 243 -4.88 -26.67 -1.77
C ARG A 243 -6.03 -27.40 -2.46
N ARG A 244 -6.03 -27.44 -3.80
CA ARG A 244 -7.02 -28.18 -4.59
C ARG A 244 -6.97 -29.68 -4.31
N ILE A 245 -5.77 -30.27 -4.23
CA ILE A 245 -5.58 -31.68 -3.91
C ILE A 245 -6.08 -31.98 -2.49
N ALA A 246 -5.70 -31.16 -1.50
CA ALA A 246 -6.17 -31.30 -0.12
C ALA A 246 -7.71 -31.26 -0.02
N ARG A 247 -8.37 -30.31 -0.69
CA ARG A 247 -9.84 -30.21 -0.73
C ARG A 247 -10.49 -31.42 -1.38
N LYS A 248 -9.89 -31.97 -2.45
CA LYS A 248 -10.38 -33.17 -3.13
C LYS A 248 -10.29 -34.39 -2.21
N ALA A 249 -9.22 -34.51 -1.43
CA ALA A 249 -9.05 -35.59 -0.46
C ALA A 249 -10.11 -35.58 0.66
N LEU A 250 -10.64 -34.39 1.01
CA LEU A 250 -11.72 -34.24 1.99
C LEU A 250 -13.12 -34.59 1.44
N ARG A 251 -13.27 -34.79 0.13
CA ARG A 251 -14.57 -35.11 -0.48
C ARG A 251 -14.81 -36.63 -0.49
N PRO A 252 -16.04 -37.10 -0.22
CA PRO A 252 -16.36 -38.52 -0.31
C PRO A 252 -16.09 -39.04 -1.73
N ALA A 253 -15.43 -40.19 -1.82
CA ALA A 253 -15.04 -40.77 -3.10
C ALA A 253 -16.30 -41.08 -3.95
N PRO A 254 -16.32 -40.67 -5.23
CA PRO A 254 -17.41 -41.06 -6.12
C PRO A 254 -17.43 -42.59 -6.30
N LYS A 255 -18.62 -43.18 -6.44
CA LYS A 255 -18.77 -44.60 -6.75
C LYS A 255 -18.00 -44.90 -8.06
N LYS A 256 -16.96 -45.73 -7.97
CA LYS A 256 -16.13 -46.11 -9.12
C LYS A 256 -16.98 -46.94 -10.09
N PHE A 257 -17.25 -46.39 -11.27
CA PHE A 257 -17.62 -47.21 -12.43
C PHE A 257 -16.33 -47.79 -13.02
N VAL A 258 -16.13 -49.09 -12.86
CA VAL A 258 -15.00 -49.80 -13.47
C VAL A 258 -15.29 -49.93 -14.96
N ARG A 259 -14.60 -49.15 -15.79
CA ARG A 259 -14.54 -49.40 -17.23
C ARG A 259 -13.48 -50.49 -17.48
N PRO A 260 -13.69 -51.41 -18.43
CA PRO A 260 -12.70 -52.43 -18.77
C PRO A 260 -11.40 -51.75 -19.23
N GLU A 261 -10.27 -52.29 -18.77
CA GLU A 261 -8.93 -51.82 -19.11
C GLU A 261 -8.74 -51.84 -20.63
N ARG A 262 -8.50 -50.65 -21.21
CA ARG A 262 -7.97 -50.54 -22.56
C ARG A 262 -6.51 -50.16 -22.44
N ASP A 263 -5.66 -51.13 -22.73
CA ASP A 263 -4.21 -51.00 -22.68
C ASP A 263 -3.70 -50.21 -23.90
N LYS A 264 -3.91 -48.89 -23.88
CA LYS A 264 -3.38 -47.98 -24.90
C LYS A 264 -2.37 -47.06 -24.25
N ARG A 265 -1.09 -47.32 -24.52
CA ARG A 265 0.04 -46.45 -24.19
C ARG A 265 -0.27 -45.01 -24.61
N SER A 266 -0.57 -44.16 -23.64
CA SER A 266 -0.91 -42.76 -23.85
C SER A 266 0.25 -41.86 -23.42
N ARG A 267 0.50 -40.80 -24.19
CA ARG A 267 1.41 -39.72 -23.78
C ARG A 267 0.78 -38.80 -22.72
N HIS A 268 -0.53 -38.88 -22.54
CA HIS A 268 -1.25 -38.09 -21.55
C HIS A 268 -0.95 -38.60 -20.13
N ILE A 269 -0.40 -37.74 -19.28
CA ILE A 269 -0.16 -38.04 -17.86
C ILE A 269 -1.49 -37.94 -17.12
N PRO A 270 -1.99 -39.03 -16.51
CA PRO A 270 -3.24 -39.01 -15.76
C PRO A 270 -3.23 -37.99 -14.62
N GLN A 271 -4.40 -37.44 -14.31
CA GLN A 271 -4.52 -36.42 -13.26
C GLN A 271 -4.07 -36.93 -11.88
N ALA A 272 -4.30 -38.21 -11.56
CA ALA A 272 -3.83 -38.81 -10.31
C ALA A 272 -2.29 -38.77 -10.19
N VAL A 273 -1.59 -39.14 -11.26
CA VAL A 273 -0.12 -39.08 -11.33
C VAL A 273 0.39 -37.66 -11.19
N LYS A 274 -0.28 -36.68 -11.83
CA LYS A 274 0.08 -35.26 -11.70
C LYS A 274 -0.04 -34.75 -10.27
N GLU A 275 -1.09 -35.16 -9.55
CA GLU A 275 -1.35 -34.78 -8.16
C GLU A 275 -0.31 -35.41 -7.23
N GLU A 276 0.00 -36.70 -7.41
CA GLU A 276 1.04 -37.42 -6.65
C GLU A 276 2.41 -36.78 -6.83
N VAL A 277 2.83 -36.56 -8.09
CA VAL A 277 4.11 -35.92 -8.41
C VAL A 277 4.18 -34.50 -7.87
N TRP A 278 3.09 -33.74 -7.92
CA TRP A 278 3.06 -32.38 -7.37
C TRP A 278 3.26 -32.36 -5.85
N LEU A 279 2.60 -33.26 -5.12
CA LEU A 279 2.77 -33.40 -3.69
C LEU A 279 4.17 -33.87 -3.33
N ARG A 280 4.67 -34.92 -4.00
CA ARG A 280 6.02 -35.46 -3.82
C ARG A 280 7.08 -34.39 -4.02
N ASP A 281 6.97 -33.62 -5.10
CA ASP A 281 7.95 -32.60 -5.45
C ASP A 281 7.69 -31.26 -4.72
N GLY A 282 6.63 -31.15 -3.91
CA GLY A 282 6.30 -29.96 -3.13
C GLY A 282 5.99 -28.72 -3.98
N GLY A 283 5.53 -28.91 -5.22
CA GLY A 283 5.35 -27.80 -6.18
C GLY A 283 6.65 -27.04 -6.47
N GLN A 284 7.79 -27.74 -6.49
CA GLN A 284 9.12 -27.18 -6.71
C GLN A 284 9.89 -28.02 -7.72
N CYS A 285 10.73 -27.38 -8.53
CA CYS A 285 11.60 -28.08 -9.47
C CYS A 285 12.41 -29.20 -8.79
N ALA A 286 12.33 -30.42 -9.31
CA ALA A 286 13.00 -31.61 -8.81
C ALA A 286 14.47 -31.72 -9.27
N PHE A 287 14.96 -30.77 -10.06
CA PHE A 287 16.36 -30.72 -10.48
C PHE A 287 17.28 -30.48 -9.28
N VAL A 288 18.29 -31.34 -9.14
CA VAL A 288 19.39 -31.23 -8.19
C VAL A 288 20.69 -31.24 -9.01
N PRO A 289 21.55 -30.22 -8.89
CA PRO A 289 22.86 -30.21 -9.55
C PRO A 289 23.83 -31.20 -8.87
N ALA A 290 24.93 -31.54 -9.54
CA ALA A 290 26.00 -32.37 -8.96
C ALA A 290 26.64 -31.70 -7.72
N GLU A 291 26.79 -30.37 -7.78
CA GLU A 291 27.24 -29.53 -6.68
C GLU A 291 26.19 -28.45 -6.41
N GLY A 292 25.74 -28.36 -5.17
CA GLY A 292 24.78 -27.36 -4.70
C GLY A 292 23.39 -27.90 -4.41
N ASP A 293 22.46 -26.99 -4.19
CA ASP A 293 21.12 -27.31 -3.69
C ASP A 293 20.09 -27.53 -4.80
N ARG A 294 19.04 -28.25 -4.44
CA ARG A 294 17.84 -28.41 -5.27
C ARG A 294 17.33 -27.05 -5.74
N CYS A 295 16.99 -26.95 -7.03
CA CYS A 295 16.43 -25.73 -7.60
C CYS A 295 15.20 -25.23 -6.83
N THR A 296 15.20 -23.96 -6.42
CA THR A 296 14.14 -23.33 -5.62
C THR A 296 12.96 -22.78 -6.44
N ALA A 297 12.97 -22.96 -7.76
CA ALA A 297 11.92 -22.48 -8.65
C ALA A 297 10.58 -23.17 -8.36
N ARG A 298 9.53 -22.37 -8.17
CA ARG A 298 8.13 -22.81 -7.97
C ARG A 298 7.16 -22.32 -9.06
N SER A 299 7.68 -21.58 -10.03
CA SER A 299 6.92 -21.06 -11.17
C SER A 299 7.35 -21.74 -12.46
N TRP A 300 6.47 -21.72 -13.46
CA TRP A 300 6.71 -22.31 -14.78
C TRP A 300 7.15 -23.79 -14.71
N LEU A 301 6.47 -24.56 -13.86
CA LEU A 301 6.74 -25.99 -13.69
C LEU A 301 6.06 -26.80 -14.78
N GLU A 302 6.81 -27.76 -15.32
CA GLU A 302 6.42 -28.65 -16.39
C GLU A 302 6.61 -30.09 -15.91
N TYR A 303 5.69 -30.98 -16.31
CA TYR A 303 5.82 -32.41 -16.04
C TYR A 303 6.73 -33.04 -17.09
N ASP A 304 7.88 -33.52 -16.65
CA ASP A 304 8.91 -34.15 -17.47
C ASP A 304 8.93 -35.67 -17.25
N HIS A 305 9.13 -36.41 -18.34
CA HIS A 305 9.33 -37.85 -18.33
C HIS A 305 10.82 -38.16 -18.12
N ILE A 306 11.19 -38.81 -17.01
CA ILE A 306 12.58 -39.20 -16.72
C ILE A 306 13.11 -40.13 -17.81
N ILE A 307 12.36 -41.19 -18.12
CA ILE A 307 12.51 -41.99 -19.31
C ILE A 307 11.57 -41.38 -20.36
N PRO A 308 12.07 -40.79 -21.45
CA PRO A 308 11.22 -40.13 -22.42
C PRO A 308 10.14 -41.07 -22.96
N TRP A 309 8.93 -40.52 -23.17
CA TRP A 309 7.82 -41.31 -23.71
C TRP A 309 8.17 -41.98 -25.04
N ALA A 310 8.99 -41.34 -25.89
CA ALA A 310 9.42 -41.89 -27.17
C ALA A 310 10.20 -43.22 -27.05
N VAL A 311 10.95 -43.41 -25.96
CA VAL A 311 11.82 -44.59 -25.75
C VAL A 311 11.21 -45.64 -24.82
N GLY A 312 9.94 -45.52 -24.46
CA GLY A 312 9.25 -46.52 -23.62
C GLY A 312 8.73 -46.01 -22.29
N GLY A 313 9.01 -44.75 -21.94
CA GLY A 313 8.58 -44.15 -20.68
C GLY A 313 7.07 -44.19 -20.46
N LYS A 314 6.65 -44.71 -19.31
CA LYS A 314 5.26 -44.77 -18.85
C LYS A 314 4.78 -43.41 -18.35
N SER A 315 3.57 -43.01 -18.71
CA SER A 315 2.96 -41.73 -18.28
C SER A 315 2.04 -41.90 -17.06
N ASP A 316 1.67 -43.14 -16.77
CA ASP A 316 0.83 -43.60 -15.66
C ASP A 316 1.64 -43.95 -14.40
N ASP A 317 2.97 -43.98 -14.51
CA ASP A 317 3.90 -44.19 -13.41
C ASP A 317 4.42 -42.84 -12.87
N ALA A 318 4.06 -42.51 -11.62
CA ALA A 318 4.56 -41.32 -10.95
C ALA A 318 6.08 -41.34 -10.73
N GLY A 319 6.69 -42.52 -10.64
CA GLY A 319 8.15 -42.67 -10.55
C GLY A 319 8.87 -42.21 -11.82
N ASN A 320 8.23 -42.30 -12.98
CA ASN A 320 8.77 -41.85 -14.25
C ASN A 320 8.49 -40.36 -14.55
N ILE A 321 7.69 -39.68 -13.74
CA ILE A 321 7.30 -38.29 -13.95
C ILE A 321 7.86 -37.40 -12.83
N ARG A 322 8.30 -36.19 -13.18
CA ARG A 322 8.79 -35.19 -12.21
C ARG A 322 8.47 -33.76 -12.63
N LEU A 323 8.51 -32.83 -11.69
CA LEU A 323 8.40 -31.40 -11.98
C LEU A 323 9.77 -30.80 -12.30
N LEU A 324 9.88 -30.11 -13.42
CA LEU A 324 11.02 -29.25 -13.75
C LEU A 324 10.54 -27.83 -14.05
N CYS A 325 11.33 -26.81 -13.69
CA CYS A 325 11.08 -25.49 -14.24
C CYS A 325 11.41 -25.48 -15.74
N ARG A 326 10.77 -24.59 -16.50
CA ARG A 326 10.98 -24.43 -17.96
C ARG A 326 12.47 -24.44 -18.36
N ASN A 327 13.34 -23.80 -17.59
CA ASN A 327 14.78 -23.78 -17.87
C ASN A 327 15.42 -25.18 -17.77
N HIS A 328 15.21 -25.90 -16.66
CA HIS A 328 15.77 -27.24 -16.48
C HIS A 328 15.13 -28.27 -17.41
N ASN A 329 13.86 -28.10 -17.78
CA ASN A 329 13.23 -28.94 -18.79
C ASN A 329 13.88 -28.73 -20.17
N GLN A 330 14.09 -27.47 -20.58
CA GLN A 330 14.79 -27.17 -21.83
C GLN A 330 16.25 -27.64 -21.83
N MET A 331 16.94 -27.54 -20.70
CA MET A 331 18.31 -28.02 -20.54
C MET A 331 18.40 -29.54 -20.79
N ARG A 332 17.44 -30.32 -20.28
CA ARG A 332 17.32 -31.76 -20.55
C ARG A 332 17.12 -32.05 -22.03
N VAL A 333 16.25 -31.30 -22.71
CA VAL A 333 16.01 -31.46 -24.16
C VAL A 333 17.26 -31.17 -25.00
N ARG A 334 18.12 -30.24 -24.55
CA ARG A 334 19.37 -29.89 -25.23
C ARG A 334 20.48 -30.93 -25.08
N GLY A 335 20.27 -32.00 -24.30
CA GLY A 335 21.25 -33.09 -24.17
C GLY A 335 22.51 -32.72 -23.37
N VAL A 336 22.45 -31.68 -22.53
CA VAL A 336 23.54 -31.41 -21.58
C VAL A 336 23.49 -32.52 -20.52
N VAL A 337 24.37 -33.51 -20.68
CA VAL A 337 24.47 -34.69 -19.82
C VAL A 337 24.78 -34.25 -18.40
N LEU A 338 23.98 -34.75 -17.47
CA LEU A 338 24.24 -34.69 -16.04
C LEU A 338 25.21 -35.82 -15.72
N THR A 339 26.45 -35.47 -15.41
CA THR A 339 27.32 -36.34 -14.60
C THR A 339 26.95 -36.19 -13.14
#